data_AF-A0A4Y2X7X7-F1
#
_entry.id   AF-A0A4Y2X7X7-F1
#
_cell.length_a   1.000
_cell.length_b   1.000
_cell.length_c   1.000
_cell.angle_alpha   90.00
_cell.angle_beta   90.00
_cell.angle_gamma   90.00
#
_symmetry.space_group_name_H-M   'P 1'
#
loop_
_entity.id
_entity.type
_entity.pdbx_description
1 polymer ?
#
loop_
_entity_poly.entity_id
_entity_poly.type
_entity_poly.pdbx_seq_one_letter_code
_entity_poly.pdbx_strand_id
1 'polypeptide(L)'
;MKGCEKLPLVAFNNIECDLKGIDPTNLSCDQKYLLDICAALSFGVCSSDLAKCQPSTLNLSHWQTTANRLLRLYISTSDPSNELITLVVFILRV
;
A
#
# COMPACT_ATOMS: atom_id res chain seq x y z
N MET A 1 -11.93 -2.59 18.74
CA MET A 1 -10.91 -2.57 17.66
C MET A 1 -9.80 -1.64 18.10
N LYS A 2 -8.56 -2.13 18.28
CA LYS A 2 -7.38 -1.24 18.41
C LYS A 2 -7.23 -0.48 17.09
N GLY A 3 -7.10 0.84 17.16
CA GLY A 3 -6.87 1.68 15.98
C GLY A 3 -5.61 1.23 15.24
N CYS A 4 -5.60 1.38 13.91
CA CYS A 4 -4.42 1.07 13.13
C CYS A 4 -3.27 2.02 13.54
N GLU A 5 -2.14 1.46 13.95
CA GLU A 5 -0.97 2.24 14.34
C GLU A 5 -0.53 3.17 13.19
N LYS A 6 -0.17 4.41 13.53
CA LYS A 6 0.37 5.37 12.58
C LYS A 6 1.86 5.11 12.47
N LEU A 7 2.26 4.44 11.40
CA LEU A 7 3.67 4.21 11.09
C LEU A 7 4.22 5.42 10.31
N PRO A 8 5.42 5.92 10.66
CA PRO A 8 6.06 6.99 9.90
C PRO A 8 6.45 6.50 8.50
N LEU A 9 6.48 7.42 7.53
CA LEU A 9 7.13 7.16 6.24
C LEU A 9 8.64 7.19 6.45
N VAL A 10 9.33 6.19 5.91
CA VAL A 10 10.79 6.14 5.86
C VAL A 10 11.22 6.02 4.40
N ALA A 11 12.53 6.18 4.14
CA ALA A 11 13.05 5.85 2.82
C ALA A 11 12.86 4.35 2.54
N PHE A 12 12.26 4.01 1.41
CA PHE A 12 12.01 2.63 0.98
C PHE A 12 12.50 2.44 -0.46
N ASN A 13 12.80 1.21 -0.84
CA ASN A 13 13.20 0.88 -2.21
C ASN A 13 11.97 0.75 -3.11
N ASN A 14 12.09 1.19 -4.36
CA ASN A 14 11.01 1.01 -5.32
C ASN A 14 10.90 -0.48 -5.71
N ILE A 15 9.67 -0.92 -5.99
CA ILE A 15 9.38 -2.28 -6.49
C ILE A 15 8.68 -2.16 -7.83
N GLU A 16 9.23 -2.80 -8.85
CA GLU A 16 8.62 -2.82 -10.19
C GLU A 16 7.22 -3.47 -10.15
N CYS A 17 6.22 -2.73 -10.63
CA CYS A 17 4.84 -3.18 -10.74
C CYS A 17 4.22 -2.57 -12.00
N ASP A 18 3.43 -3.37 -12.72
CA ASP A 18 2.72 -2.91 -13.91
C ASP A 18 1.29 -2.50 -13.53
N LEU A 19 1.06 -1.20 -13.34
CA LEU A 19 -0.24 -0.65 -12.99
C LEU A 19 -1.11 -0.31 -14.21
N LYS A 20 -0.76 -0.79 -15.40
CA LYS A 20 -1.46 -0.43 -16.64
C LYS A 20 -2.92 -0.89 -16.63
N GLY A 21 -3.81 0.00 -17.07
CA GLY A 21 -5.19 -0.33 -17.42
C GLY A 21 -6.24 -0.11 -16.33
N ILE A 22 -5.86 0.39 -15.15
CA ILE A 22 -6.83 0.73 -14.10
C ILE A 22 -7.33 2.16 -14.33
N ASP A 23 -8.63 2.31 -14.61
CA ASP A 23 -9.28 3.62 -14.67
C ASP A 23 -9.56 4.13 -13.24
N PRO A 24 -8.88 5.19 -12.77
CA PRO A 24 -9.05 5.71 -11.42
C PRO A 24 -10.43 6.36 -11.19
N THR A 25 -11.16 6.67 -12.26
CA THR A 25 -12.40 7.45 -12.19
C THR A 25 -13.54 6.67 -11.52
N ASN A 26 -13.56 5.34 -11.67
CA ASN A 26 -14.65 4.48 -11.19
C ASN A 26 -14.30 3.68 -9.90
N LEU A 27 -13.19 4.02 -9.24
CA LEU A 27 -12.73 3.33 -8.04
C LEU A 27 -13.33 3.89 -6.75
N SER A 28 -13.61 3.00 -5.80
CA SER A 28 -13.92 3.37 -4.41
C SER A 28 -12.74 4.05 -3.73
N CYS A 29 -12.98 4.74 -2.61
CA CYS A 29 -11.90 5.38 -1.85
C CYS A 29 -10.79 4.40 -1.45
N ASP A 30 -11.16 3.17 -1.08
CA ASP A 30 -10.18 2.15 -0.65
C ASP A 30 -9.40 1.56 -1.82
N GLN A 31 -10.05 1.38 -2.98
CA GLN A 31 -9.37 0.94 -4.19
C GLN A 31 -8.42 2.02 -4.72
N LYS A 32 -8.81 3.30 -4.64
CA LYS A 32 -7.94 4.44 -4.95
C LYS A 32 -6.72 4.46 -4.04
N TYR A 33 -6.94 4.30 -2.73
CA TYR A 33 -5.84 4.20 -1.77
C TYR A 33 -4.87 3.08 -2.10
N LEU A 34 -5.38 1.90 -2.46
CA LEU A 34 -4.56 0.75 -2.86
C LEU A 34 -3.80 1.04 -4.17
N LEU A 35 -4.44 1.68 -5.15
CA LEU A 35 -3.77 2.06 -6.40
C LEU A 35 -2.65 3.07 -6.14
N ASP A 36 -2.91 4.10 -5.33
CA ASP A 36 -1.97 5.17 -5.04
C ASP A 36 -0.75 4.66 -4.24
N ILE A 37 -0.95 3.72 -3.31
CA ILE A 37 0.19 3.10 -2.57
C ILE A 37 1.02 2.19 -3.47
N CYS A 38 0.40 1.44 -4.39
CA CYS A 38 1.13 0.63 -5.36
C CYS A 38 1.91 1.51 -6.34
N ALA A 39 1.34 2.65 -6.77
CA ALA A 39 2.05 3.64 -7.58
C ALA A 39 3.24 4.23 -6.81
N ALA A 40 3.05 4.60 -5.54
CA ALA A 40 4.13 5.10 -4.70
C ALA A 40 5.30 4.11 -4.57
N LEU A 41 4.99 2.82 -4.43
CA LEU A 41 5.99 1.74 -4.41
C LEU A 41 6.69 1.58 -5.76
N SER A 42 5.96 1.70 -6.86
CA SER A 42 6.51 1.58 -8.21
C SER A 42 7.50 2.70 -8.54
N PHE A 43 7.13 3.92 -8.19
CA PHE A 43 7.94 5.11 -8.44
C PHE A 43 8.97 5.40 -7.34
N GLY A 44 8.90 4.70 -6.20
CA GLY A 44 9.77 4.96 -5.03
C GLY A 44 9.45 6.28 -4.31
N VAL A 45 8.27 6.87 -4.56
CA VAL A 45 7.89 8.19 -4.04
C VAL A 45 6.51 8.10 -3.41
N CYS A 46 6.41 8.33 -2.11
CA CYS A 46 5.14 8.38 -1.39
C CYS A 46 4.72 9.82 -1.08
N SER A 47 3.49 10.19 -1.43
CA SER A 47 2.92 11.47 -1.01
C SER A 47 2.69 11.51 0.51
N SER A 48 2.90 12.67 1.12
CA SER A 48 2.61 12.91 2.54
C SER A 48 1.13 12.72 2.87
N ASP A 49 0.24 12.94 1.89
CA ASP A 49 -1.20 12.80 2.08
C ASP A 49 -1.63 11.33 2.10
N LEU A 50 -0.92 10.47 1.35
CA LEU A 50 -1.13 9.03 1.37
C LEU A 50 -0.81 8.42 2.74
N ALA A 51 0.22 8.91 3.41
CA ALA A 51 0.59 8.47 4.75
C ALA A 51 -0.40 8.91 5.84
N LYS A 52 -1.14 9.99 5.59
CA LYS A 52 -2.20 10.48 6.48
C LYS A 52 -3.53 9.80 6.22
N CYS A 53 -3.74 9.24 5.03
CA CYS A 53 -4.92 8.48 4.70
C CYS A 53 -5.04 7.25 5.61
N GLN A 54 -6.05 7.29 6.50
CA GLN A 54 -6.50 6.10 7.20
C GLN A 54 -7.48 5.38 6.29
N PRO A 55 -7.24 4.11 5.94
CA PRO A 55 -8.28 3.30 5.35
C PRO A 55 -9.44 3.27 6.35
N SER A 56 -10.61 3.70 5.91
CA SER A 56 -11.80 3.69 6.75
C SER A 56 -12.00 2.29 7.32
N THR A 57 -12.40 2.21 8.59
CA THR A 57 -12.99 0.97 9.08
C THR A 57 -14.26 0.79 8.25
N LEU A 58 -14.36 -0.23 7.39
CA LEU A 58 -15.59 -1.00 7.09
C LEU A 58 -15.53 -1.79 5.74
N ASN A 59 -16.04 -3.04 5.80
CA ASN A 59 -16.57 -3.89 4.71
C ASN A 59 -15.73 -4.16 3.45
N LEU A 60 -14.41 -4.27 3.56
CA LEU A 60 -13.57 -4.86 2.50
C LEU A 60 -13.41 -6.37 2.72
N SER A 61 -13.10 -7.10 1.64
CA SER A 61 -12.66 -8.49 1.75
C SER A 61 -11.43 -8.57 2.67
N HIS A 62 -11.30 -9.66 3.44
CA HIS A 62 -10.16 -9.88 4.35
C HIS A 62 -8.79 -9.71 3.64
N TRP A 63 -8.75 -10.01 2.33
CA TRP A 63 -7.57 -9.83 1.48
C TRP A 63 -7.11 -8.37 1.38
N GLN A 64 -8.00 -7.43 1.03
CA GLN A 64 -7.62 -6.01 0.85
C GLN A 64 -7.12 -5.36 2.14
N THR A 65 -7.69 -5.72 3.29
CA THR A 65 -7.19 -5.23 4.58
C THR A 65 -5.79 -5.75 4.88
N THR A 66 -5.51 -7.00 4.53
CA THR A 66 -4.20 -7.64 4.74
C THR A 66 -3.16 -7.04 3.79
N ALA A 67 -3.51 -6.87 2.52
CA ALA A 67 -2.68 -6.22 1.52
C ALA A 67 -2.32 -4.78 1.93
N ASN A 68 -3.31 -3.96 2.29
CA ASN A 68 -3.07 -2.59 2.76
C ASN A 68 -2.15 -2.53 3.98
N ARG A 69 -2.27 -3.46 4.93
CA ARG A 69 -1.38 -3.51 6.10
C ARG A 69 0.05 -3.87 5.73
N LEU A 70 0.24 -4.83 4.82
CA LEU A 70 1.57 -5.23 4.35
C LEU A 70 2.27 -4.12 3.55
N LEU A 71 1.54 -3.46 2.65
CA LEU A 71 2.06 -2.33 1.87
C LEU A 71 2.46 -1.16 2.77
N ARG A 72 1.63 -0.82 3.76
CA ARG A 72 1.95 0.20 4.77
C ARG A 72 3.14 -0.19 5.63
N LEU A 73 3.27 -1.47 5.99
CA LEU A 73 4.42 -1.94 6.75
C LEU A 73 5.71 -1.76 5.95
N TYR A 74 5.68 -2.07 4.65
CA TYR A 74 6.86 -1.93 3.78
C TYR A 74 7.35 -0.48 3.67
N ILE A 75 6.47 0.47 3.34
CA ILE A 75 6.85 1.91 3.21
C ILE A 75 7.32 2.53 4.54
N SER A 76 7.03 1.87 5.66
CA SER A 76 7.42 2.28 7.00
C SER A 76 8.61 1.49 7.54
N THR A 77 9.19 0.58 6.75
CA THR A 77 10.35 -0.22 7.14
C THR A 77 11.52 0.10 6.22
N SER A 78 12.58 0.68 6.77
CA SER A 78 13.77 1.09 6.00
C SER A 78 14.59 -0.10 5.50
N ASP A 79 14.56 -1.21 6.25
CA ASP A 79 15.24 -2.47 5.93
C ASP A 79 14.24 -3.63 6.02
N PRO A 80 13.38 -3.81 5.00
CA PRO A 80 12.32 -4.82 5.02
C PRO A 80 12.91 -6.22 4.87
N SER A 81 12.36 -7.19 5.60
CA SER A 81 12.80 -8.58 5.48
C SER A 81 12.46 -9.16 4.09
N ASN A 82 13.19 -10.20 3.67
CA ASN A 82 12.96 -10.88 2.39
C ASN A 82 11.52 -11.44 2.28
N GLU A 83 10.95 -11.88 3.40
CA GLU A 83 9.56 -12.35 3.48
C GLU A 83 8.58 -11.21 3.21
N LEU A 84 8.81 -10.04 3.81
CA LEU A 84 7.97 -8.85 3.59
C LEU A 84 8.07 -8.37 2.14
N ILE A 85 9.30 -8.31 1.58
CA ILE A 85 9.53 -7.98 0.17
C ILE A 85 8.75 -8.95 -0.73
N THR A 86 8.84 -10.25 -0.47
CA THR A 86 8.17 -11.29 -1.28
C THR A 86 6.65 -11.14 -1.24
N LEU A 87 6.08 -10.89 -0.05
CA LEU A 87 4.64 -10.67 0.10
C LEU A 87 4.16 -9.42 -0.63
N VAL A 88 4.92 -8.32 -0.56
CA VAL A 88 4.59 -7.07 -1.28
C VAL A 88 4.66 -7.29 -2.79
N VAL A 89 5.70 -7.94 -3.29
CA VAL A 89 5.83 -8.28 -4.71
C VAL A 89 4.67 -9.17 -5.16
N PHE A 90 4.24 -10.12 -4.34
CA PHE A 90 3.08 -10.96 -4.65
C PHE A 90 1.80 -10.13 -4.78
N ILE A 91 1.54 -9.21 -3.84
CA ILE A 91 0.37 -8.31 -3.88
C ILE A 91 0.40 -7.42 -5.13
N LEU A 92 1.57 -6.92 -5.52
CA LEU A 92 1.76 -6.05 -6.69
C LEU A 92 1.64 -6.79 -8.04
N ARG A 93 1.62 -8.13 -8.05
CA ARG A 93 1.52 -8.95 -9.26
C ARG A 93 0.13 -9.56 -9.49
N VAL A 94 -0.79 -9.45 -8.52
CA VAL A 94 -2.18 -9.91 -8.62
C VAL A 94 -2.97 -9.01 -9.56
#